data_AF-A0A954K9I9-F1
#
_entry.id   AF-A0A954K9I9-F1
#
_cell.length_a   1.000
_cell.length_b   1.000
_cell.length_c   1.000
_cell.angle_alpha   90.00
_cell.angle_beta   90.00
_cell.angle_gamma   90.00
#
_symmetry.space_group_name_H-M   'P 1'
#
loop_
_entity.id
_entity.type
_entity.pdbx_description
1 polymer ?
#
loop_
_entity_poly.entity_id
_entity_poly.type
_entity_poly.pdbx_seq_one_letter_code
_entity_poly.pdbx_strand_id
1 'polypeptide(L)'
;SSIAETPLLYTPIDQGGKPNTVLKVRSLQMILRFLLSQLPSLGLLRETWQLLKTAYRMERSSRPEGIAVSEFDRLFRTALRSSLSAIIRSSHEWESEQLDDEQLIEIAEKLVNKYREQWLKHSRTMRLSSAEALNQDFVWQEVRQFIELYGADLFHAQYLTLGNLRTILHNGIEQYLNYLAEYHNPAEPMALLTDLEEGNIEMEEAVTNLKVIFESVIDKFDRFVEYNSTTTQSDYGEMFYCLLDFLRIEAAYERDDWKMVPLLIAHKVLAQQDRNESALIWEAVFEATSEEMAKKHLKKLKQTESEYKINLPLISDHLNERFVKPLAVNRMLALVPRAMNDARDGNEESAAFSILQEEIERYLASTIGSGIDVPDWMRNLEDEIDRLDEKVTNEQYDIETQIKLSPVPMSLDEIKKQLKLWNQPLSRPKKKKK
;
A
#
# COMPACT_ATOMS: atom_id res chain seq x y z
N SER A 1 33.72 -1.48 7.73
CA SER A 1 32.80 -2.19 6.81
C SER A 1 31.99 -1.18 6.03
N SER A 2 31.72 -1.43 4.75
CA SER A 2 30.88 -0.53 3.95
C SER A 2 29.44 -0.60 4.44
N ILE A 3 28.74 0.54 4.53
CA ILE A 3 27.31 0.56 4.91
C ILE A 3 26.48 -0.31 3.95
N ALA A 4 26.86 -0.35 2.67
CA ALA A 4 26.20 -1.11 1.62
C ALA A 4 26.27 -2.63 1.79
N GLU A 5 27.17 -3.14 2.64
CA GLU A 5 27.34 -4.57 2.92
C GLU A 5 26.62 -4.99 4.21
N THR A 6 25.99 -4.05 4.92
CA THR A 6 25.28 -4.36 6.17
C THR A 6 23.84 -4.78 5.86
N PRO A 7 23.34 -5.90 6.44
CA PRO A 7 21.95 -6.31 6.27
C PRO A 7 20.98 -5.21 6.72
N LEU A 8 19.92 -5.01 5.93
CA LEU A 8 18.85 -4.05 6.23
C LEU A 8 17.56 -4.74 6.69
N LEU A 9 17.51 -6.07 6.61
CA LEU A 9 16.38 -6.91 6.98
C LEU A 9 16.76 -7.79 8.18
N TYR A 10 15.77 -8.12 9.01
CA TYR A 10 15.93 -8.99 10.16
C TYR A 10 14.72 -9.91 10.33
N THR A 11 14.92 -11.08 10.92
CA THR A 11 13.84 -11.96 11.38
C THR A 11 13.34 -11.47 12.75
N PRO A 12 12.03 -11.27 12.96
CA PRO A 12 11.46 -10.88 14.25
C PRO A 12 11.85 -11.83 15.40
N ILE A 13 11.89 -11.33 16.64
CA ILE A 13 12.36 -12.10 17.82
C ILE A 13 11.43 -13.28 18.11
N ASP A 14 10.12 -13.07 17.98
CA ASP A 14 9.05 -14.06 18.06
C ASP A 14 9.15 -15.15 16.98
N GLN A 15 9.89 -14.90 15.90
CA GLN A 15 10.19 -15.86 14.83
C GLN A 15 11.63 -16.39 14.89
N GLY A 16 12.31 -16.30 16.04
CA GLY A 16 13.66 -16.84 16.24
C GLY A 16 14.79 -15.87 15.89
N GLY A 17 14.50 -14.60 15.66
CA GLY A 17 15.49 -13.55 15.43
C GLY A 17 16.42 -13.28 16.61
N LYS A 18 17.72 -13.10 16.34
CA LYS A 18 18.72 -12.78 17.38
C LYS A 18 18.60 -11.30 17.82
N PRO A 19 18.40 -10.99 19.12
CA PRO A 19 18.20 -9.61 19.60
C PRO A 19 19.27 -8.60 19.15
N ASN A 20 20.54 -8.97 19.19
CA ASN A 20 21.65 -8.10 18.76
C ASN A 20 21.60 -7.76 17.27
N THR A 21 21.17 -8.70 16.43
CA THR A 21 20.98 -8.47 14.99
C THR A 21 19.80 -7.53 14.76
N VAL A 22 18.68 -7.78 15.44
CA VAL A 22 17.48 -6.93 15.36
C VAL A 22 17.81 -5.49 15.75
N LEU A 23 18.50 -5.29 16.89
CA LEU A 23 18.91 -3.96 17.35
C LEU A 23 19.79 -3.25 16.31
N LYS A 24 20.84 -3.92 15.81
CA LYS A 24 21.77 -3.35 14.83
C LYS A 24 21.07 -2.93 13.54
N VAL A 25 20.17 -3.78 13.03
CA VAL A 25 19.41 -3.48 11.80
C VAL A 25 18.44 -2.33 12.04
N ARG A 26 17.68 -2.35 13.14
CA ARG A 26 16.77 -1.25 13.50
C ARG A 26 17.48 0.09 13.67
N SER A 27 18.65 0.11 14.32
CA SER A 27 19.47 1.33 14.44
C SER A 27 19.91 1.86 13.08
N LEU A 28 20.31 0.97 12.16
CA LEU A 28 20.66 1.35 10.79
C LEU A 28 19.46 1.91 10.02
N GLN A 29 18.30 1.24 10.10
CA GLN A 29 17.05 1.71 9.49
C GLN A 29 16.67 3.10 10.02
N MET A 30 16.83 3.35 11.32
CA MET A 30 16.59 4.64 11.95
C MET A 30 17.52 5.73 11.41
N ILE A 31 18.83 5.46 11.33
CA ILE A 31 19.81 6.39 10.75
C ILE A 31 19.46 6.71 9.29
N LEU A 32 19.09 5.70 8.49
CA LEU A 32 18.69 5.90 7.10
C LEU A 32 17.43 6.77 6.99
N ARG A 33 16.41 6.53 7.82
CA ARG A 33 15.20 7.38 7.86
C ARG A 33 15.54 8.81 8.22
N PHE A 34 16.37 9.02 9.25
CA PHE A 34 16.84 10.35 9.64
C PHE A 34 17.54 11.05 8.47
N LEU A 35 18.52 10.42 7.85
CA LEU A 35 19.25 11.00 6.71
C LEU A 35 18.33 11.32 5.53
N LEU A 36 17.44 10.40 5.15
CA LEU A 36 16.48 10.63 4.06
C LEU A 36 15.48 11.74 4.37
N SER A 37 15.23 12.04 5.65
CA SER A 37 14.40 13.16 6.07
C SER A 37 15.12 14.51 6.04
N GLN A 38 16.41 14.55 6.37
CA GLN A 38 17.18 15.79 6.57
C GLN A 38 18.01 16.22 5.35
N LEU A 39 18.56 15.29 4.59
CA LEU A 39 19.41 15.61 3.44
C LEU A 39 18.71 16.51 2.41
N PRO A 40 17.43 16.29 2.07
CA PRO A 40 16.75 17.18 1.11
C PRO A 40 16.67 18.63 1.55
N SER A 41 16.42 18.91 2.83
CA SER A 41 16.36 20.28 3.35
C SER A 41 17.71 20.98 3.34
N LEU A 42 18.82 20.25 3.22
CA LEU A 42 20.17 20.82 3.02
C LEU A 42 20.51 21.03 1.54
N GLY A 43 19.54 20.84 0.64
CA GLY A 43 19.74 20.92 -0.80
C GLY A 43 20.37 19.67 -1.43
N LEU A 44 20.46 18.55 -0.70
CA LEU A 44 21.16 17.33 -1.13
C LEU A 44 20.20 16.29 -1.72
N LEU A 45 19.49 16.64 -2.80
CA LEU A 45 18.50 15.78 -3.44
C LEU A 45 19.15 14.53 -4.08
N ARG A 46 20.31 14.72 -4.74
CA ARG A 46 21.03 13.61 -5.37
C ARG A 46 21.58 12.63 -4.34
N GLU A 47 22.09 13.12 -3.23
CA GLU A 47 22.62 12.31 -2.13
C GLU A 47 21.49 11.48 -1.52
N THR A 48 20.34 12.10 -1.29
CA THR A 48 19.11 11.43 -0.83
C THR A 48 18.73 10.28 -1.76
N TRP A 49 18.73 10.52 -3.08
CA TRP A 49 18.45 9.49 -4.07
C TRP A 49 19.44 8.33 -4.05
N GLN A 50 20.74 8.63 -3.98
CA GLN A 50 21.78 7.60 -3.99
C GLN A 50 21.76 6.79 -2.69
N LEU A 51 21.41 7.41 -1.57
CA LEU A 51 21.16 6.71 -0.30
C LEU A 51 19.97 5.76 -0.42
N LEU A 52 18.84 6.22 -0.98
CA LEU A 52 17.67 5.39 -1.20
C LEU A 52 17.97 4.19 -2.12
N LYS A 53 18.70 4.40 -3.21
CA LYS A 53 19.16 3.30 -4.08
C LYS A 53 20.09 2.33 -3.37
N THR A 54 20.91 2.81 -2.44
CA THR A 54 21.78 1.97 -1.64
C THR A 54 20.96 1.10 -0.70
N ALA A 55 19.99 1.68 0.01
CA ALA A 55 19.04 0.92 0.83
C ALA A 55 18.28 -0.14 0.03
N TYR A 56 17.80 0.19 -1.17
CA TYR A 56 17.16 -0.78 -2.07
C TYR A 56 18.06 -1.99 -2.39
N ARG A 57 19.35 -1.73 -2.67
CA ARG A 57 20.31 -2.80 -2.96
C ARG A 57 20.58 -3.66 -1.72
N MET A 58 20.69 -3.04 -0.55
CA MET A 58 20.92 -3.73 0.73
C MET A 58 19.79 -4.71 1.07
N GLU A 59 18.52 -4.33 0.84
CA GLU A 59 17.41 -5.27 1.06
C GLU A 59 17.47 -6.46 0.10
N ARG A 60 17.80 -6.23 -1.17
CA ARG A 60 17.86 -7.30 -2.18
C ARG A 60 19.06 -8.23 -1.98
N SER A 61 20.17 -7.74 -1.44
CA SER A 61 21.38 -8.54 -1.21
C SER A 61 21.33 -9.36 0.07
N SER A 62 20.41 -9.08 0.98
CA SER A 62 20.47 -9.60 2.36
C SER A 62 19.09 -10.00 2.89
N ARG A 63 18.28 -10.64 2.05
CA ARG A 63 16.96 -11.15 2.45
C ARG A 63 17.14 -12.43 3.29
N PRO A 64 16.65 -12.45 4.55
CA PRO A 64 16.67 -13.67 5.36
C PRO A 64 15.71 -14.72 4.79
N GLU A 65 15.91 -15.97 5.16
CA GLU A 65 14.96 -17.05 4.89
C GLU A 65 13.67 -16.81 5.70
N GLY A 66 12.50 -16.96 5.06
CA GLY A 66 11.20 -16.74 5.69
C GLY A 66 10.64 -15.31 5.54
N ILE A 67 9.75 -14.93 6.46
CA ILE A 67 9.08 -13.62 6.46
C ILE A 67 10.09 -12.54 6.86
N ALA A 68 10.29 -11.58 5.96
CA ALA A 68 11.16 -10.43 6.17
C ALA A 68 10.35 -9.15 6.03
N VAL A 69 10.45 -8.26 7.02
CA VAL A 69 9.82 -6.94 6.96
C VAL A 69 10.70 -6.01 6.11
N SER A 70 10.21 -5.62 4.93
CA SER A 70 10.87 -4.62 4.10
C SER A 70 10.66 -3.22 4.69
N GLU A 71 11.73 -2.44 4.79
CA GLU A 71 11.69 -1.02 5.18
C GLU A 71 11.69 -0.10 3.96
N PHE A 72 11.92 -0.64 2.77
CA PHE A 72 12.10 0.19 1.57
C PHE A 72 10.88 1.06 1.29
N ASP A 73 9.65 0.58 1.52
CA ASP A 73 8.45 1.41 1.40
C ASP A 73 8.52 2.66 2.29
N ARG A 74 8.81 2.48 3.58
CA ARG A 74 8.93 3.59 4.54
C ARG A 74 10.08 4.54 4.19
N LEU A 75 11.23 4.00 3.80
CA LEU A 75 12.39 4.80 3.36
C LEU A 75 12.08 5.58 2.07
N PHE A 76 11.39 4.96 1.11
CA PHE A 76 10.95 5.57 -0.14
C PHE A 76 10.00 6.74 0.13
N ARG A 77 8.94 6.49 0.91
CA ARG A 77 7.95 7.52 1.30
C ARG A 77 8.63 8.70 1.98
N THR A 78 9.54 8.43 2.91
CA THR A 78 10.31 9.46 3.63
C THR A 78 11.15 10.31 2.67
N ALA A 79 11.90 9.66 1.78
CA ALA A 79 12.80 10.32 0.84
C ALA A 79 12.04 11.18 -0.17
N LEU A 80 10.96 10.66 -0.76
CA LEU A 80 10.15 11.40 -1.74
C LEU A 80 9.45 12.59 -1.08
N ARG A 81 8.78 12.36 0.05
CA ARG A 81 8.09 13.42 0.81
C ARG A 81 9.03 14.56 1.16
N SER A 82 10.20 14.24 1.69
CA SER A 82 11.18 15.24 2.14
C SER A 82 11.82 15.97 0.96
N SER A 83 12.04 15.29 -0.17
CA SER A 83 12.54 15.91 -1.41
C SER A 83 11.56 16.89 -2.01
N LEU A 84 10.29 16.51 -2.12
CA LEU A 84 9.22 17.41 -2.59
C LEU A 84 9.05 18.59 -1.64
N SER A 85 9.04 18.34 -0.33
CA SER A 85 8.92 19.38 0.69
C SER A 85 10.04 20.41 0.59
N ALA A 86 11.27 19.97 0.30
CA ALA A 86 12.41 20.87 0.13
C ALA A 86 12.30 21.72 -1.15
N ILE A 87 11.82 21.14 -2.26
CA ILE A 87 11.57 21.86 -3.52
C ILE A 87 10.46 22.90 -3.33
N ILE A 88 9.30 22.50 -2.79
CA ILE A 88 8.16 23.40 -2.59
C ILE A 88 8.54 24.54 -1.65
N ARG A 89 9.25 24.25 -0.55
CA ARG A 89 9.78 25.31 0.32
C ARG A 89 10.68 26.28 -0.45
N SER A 90 11.65 25.77 -1.19
CA SER A 90 12.58 26.60 -1.97
C SER A 90 11.89 27.43 -3.04
N SER A 91 10.75 26.96 -3.57
CA SER A 91 9.99 27.68 -4.59
C SER A 91 9.42 29.02 -4.12
N HIS A 92 9.29 29.24 -2.81
CA HIS A 92 8.88 30.55 -2.28
C HIS A 92 9.93 31.65 -2.49
N GLU A 93 11.19 31.28 -2.73
CA GLU A 93 12.32 32.21 -2.91
C GLU A 93 12.75 32.33 -4.38
N TRP A 94 12.08 31.65 -5.33
CA TRP A 94 12.42 31.79 -6.73
C TRP A 94 11.97 33.17 -7.24
N GLU A 95 12.91 33.94 -7.80
CA GLU A 95 12.63 35.24 -8.40
C GLU A 95 11.70 35.07 -9.62
N SER A 96 10.41 35.33 -9.40
CA SER A 96 9.42 35.50 -10.46
C SER A 96 8.28 36.38 -9.92
N GLU A 97 7.91 37.43 -10.65
CA GLU A 97 6.77 38.30 -10.29
C GLU A 97 5.44 37.55 -10.27
N GLN A 98 5.41 36.32 -10.82
CA GLN A 98 4.35 35.33 -10.66
C GLN A 98 5.02 33.95 -10.57
N LEU A 99 5.00 33.30 -9.40
CA LEU A 99 5.30 31.88 -9.32
C LEU A 99 4.22 31.15 -10.11
N ASP A 100 4.52 30.77 -11.34
CA ASP A 100 3.64 29.96 -12.15
C ASP A 100 3.60 28.57 -11.52
N ASP A 101 2.46 28.21 -10.90
CA ASP A 101 2.24 26.90 -10.30
C ASP A 101 2.57 25.79 -11.32
N GLU A 102 2.40 26.05 -12.62
CA GLU A 102 2.81 25.15 -13.70
C GLU A 102 4.31 24.81 -13.65
N GLN A 103 5.18 25.78 -13.34
CA GLN A 103 6.63 25.56 -13.28
C GLN A 103 7.02 24.73 -12.06
N LEU A 104 6.35 24.93 -10.91
CA LEU A 104 6.52 24.07 -9.74
C LEU A 104 6.07 22.64 -10.05
N ILE A 105 4.91 22.49 -10.69
CA ILE A 105 4.36 21.19 -11.10
C ILE A 105 5.30 20.48 -12.08
N GLU A 106 5.85 21.17 -13.08
CA GLU A 106 6.79 20.58 -14.05
C GLU A 106 8.03 20.00 -13.34
N ILE A 107 8.56 20.71 -12.33
CA ILE A 107 9.73 20.26 -11.56
C ILE A 107 9.35 19.10 -10.63
N ALA A 108 8.20 19.20 -9.94
CA ALA A 108 7.69 18.13 -9.08
C ALA A 108 7.46 16.84 -9.88
N GLU A 109 6.87 16.94 -11.06
CA GLU A 109 6.61 15.81 -11.95
C GLU A 109 7.93 15.14 -12.39
N LYS A 110 8.93 15.93 -12.78
CA LYS A 110 10.27 15.41 -13.11
C LYS A 110 10.90 14.64 -11.95
N LEU A 111 10.78 15.16 -10.72
CA LEU A 111 11.28 14.46 -9.53
C LEU A 111 10.50 13.17 -9.27
N VAL A 112 9.17 13.25 -9.24
CA VAL A 112 8.28 12.12 -8.95
C VAL A 112 8.49 11.01 -9.97
N ASN A 113 8.65 11.33 -11.25
CA ASN A 113 8.93 10.35 -12.30
C ASN A 113 10.23 9.58 -12.04
N LYS A 114 11.29 10.24 -11.53
CA LYS A 114 12.52 9.53 -11.13
C LYS A 114 12.29 8.57 -9.98
N TYR A 115 11.53 8.97 -8.96
CA TYR A 115 11.17 8.08 -7.86
C TYR A 115 10.27 6.94 -8.32
N ARG A 116 9.30 7.21 -9.19
CA ARG A 116 8.38 6.24 -9.77
C ARG A 116 9.11 5.13 -10.52
N GLU A 117 10.15 5.45 -11.31
CA GLU A 117 10.99 4.45 -11.98
C GLU A 117 11.59 3.43 -10.99
N GLN A 118 11.98 3.88 -9.79
CA GLN A 118 12.52 3.01 -8.75
C GLN A 118 11.43 2.28 -7.96
N TRP A 119 10.32 2.96 -7.68
CA TRP A 119 9.15 2.36 -7.05
C TRP A 119 8.61 1.18 -7.84
N LEU A 120 8.46 1.33 -9.16
CA LEU A 120 7.99 0.25 -10.05
C LEU A 120 8.89 -0.99 -10.03
N LYS A 121 10.20 -0.83 -9.76
CA LYS A 121 11.12 -1.96 -9.60
C LYS A 121 10.94 -2.66 -8.26
N HIS A 122 10.57 -1.94 -7.22
CA HIS A 122 10.28 -2.50 -5.90
C HIS A 122 8.90 -3.17 -5.87
N SER A 123 7.87 -2.48 -6.37
CA SER A 123 6.49 -2.96 -6.32
C SER A 123 6.33 -4.35 -6.92
N ARG A 124 7.00 -4.64 -8.04
CA ARG A 124 6.98 -5.95 -8.71
C ARG A 124 7.52 -7.12 -7.87
N THR A 125 8.25 -6.85 -6.78
CA THR A 125 8.91 -7.89 -5.98
C THR A 125 8.11 -8.34 -4.75
N MET A 126 7.00 -7.66 -4.47
CA MET A 126 6.14 -7.91 -3.31
C MET A 126 4.75 -8.36 -3.78
N ARG A 127 4.20 -9.40 -3.13
CA ARG A 127 2.79 -9.82 -3.24
C ARG A 127 1.97 -8.92 -2.30
N LEU A 128 0.89 -8.33 -2.81
CA LEU A 128 -0.03 -7.47 -2.05
C LEU A 128 -1.17 -8.28 -1.46
N SER A 129 -1.69 -9.23 -2.25
CA SER A 129 -2.79 -10.11 -1.85
C SER A 129 -2.59 -11.50 -2.41
N SER A 130 -3.18 -12.47 -1.73
CA SER A 130 -3.16 -13.84 -2.17
C SER A 130 -3.90 -14.10 -3.46
N ALA A 131 -4.97 -13.33 -3.69
CA ALA A 131 -5.78 -13.35 -4.91
C ALA A 131 -5.00 -12.89 -6.16
N GLU A 132 -3.83 -12.26 -6.02
CA GLU A 132 -3.00 -11.90 -7.18
C GLU A 132 -2.52 -13.10 -7.98
N ALA A 133 -2.33 -14.25 -7.34
CA ALA A 133 -1.96 -15.49 -8.03
C ALA A 133 -3.02 -15.91 -9.05
N LEU A 134 -4.30 -15.65 -8.75
CA LEU A 134 -5.46 -15.96 -9.58
C LEU A 134 -5.60 -15.04 -10.81
N ASN A 135 -4.76 -14.03 -10.95
CA ASN A 135 -4.67 -13.24 -12.19
C ASN A 135 -3.83 -13.94 -13.28
N GLN A 136 -3.18 -15.06 -12.96
CA GLN A 136 -2.56 -15.92 -13.96
C GLN A 136 -3.59 -16.93 -14.47
N ASP A 137 -3.83 -16.95 -15.78
CA ASP A 137 -4.93 -17.73 -16.37
C ASP A 137 -4.85 -19.22 -16.03
N PHE A 138 -3.66 -19.82 -16.00
CA PHE A 138 -3.52 -21.25 -15.67
C PHE A 138 -3.90 -21.54 -14.21
N VAL A 139 -3.43 -20.72 -13.26
CA VAL A 139 -3.77 -20.84 -11.83
C VAL A 139 -5.26 -20.65 -11.63
N TRP A 140 -5.86 -19.69 -12.34
CA TRP A 140 -7.29 -19.45 -12.26
C TRP A 140 -8.12 -20.65 -12.71
N GLN A 141 -7.77 -21.25 -13.85
CA GLN A 141 -8.51 -22.43 -14.35
C GLN A 141 -8.34 -23.63 -13.43
N GLU A 142 -7.14 -23.86 -12.90
CA GLU A 142 -6.85 -24.93 -11.95
C GLU A 142 -7.68 -24.77 -10.66
N VAL A 143 -7.61 -23.60 -10.02
CA VAL A 143 -8.37 -23.31 -8.79
C VAL A 143 -9.87 -23.36 -9.03
N ARG A 144 -10.35 -22.85 -10.17
CA ARG A 144 -11.77 -22.91 -10.53
C ARG A 144 -12.24 -24.35 -10.68
N GLN A 145 -11.51 -25.18 -11.42
CA GLN A 145 -11.85 -26.59 -11.62
C GLN A 145 -11.82 -27.35 -10.29
N PHE A 146 -10.83 -27.09 -9.44
CA PHE A 146 -10.74 -27.65 -8.09
C PHE A 146 -11.99 -27.33 -7.27
N ILE A 147 -12.45 -26.06 -7.30
CA ILE A 147 -13.67 -25.64 -6.60
C ILE A 147 -14.92 -26.30 -7.20
N GLU A 148 -15.04 -26.35 -8.52
CA GLU A 148 -16.20 -26.97 -9.18
C GLU A 148 -16.31 -28.48 -8.85
N LEU A 149 -15.18 -29.17 -8.68
CA LEU A 149 -15.15 -30.60 -8.34
C LEU A 149 -15.35 -30.89 -6.85
N TYR A 150 -14.69 -30.12 -5.99
CA TYR A 150 -14.57 -30.47 -4.56
C TYR A 150 -15.21 -29.46 -3.62
N GLY A 151 -15.66 -28.31 -4.13
CA GLY A 151 -16.09 -27.19 -3.32
C GLY A 151 -17.36 -27.48 -2.52
N ALA A 152 -18.24 -28.34 -3.02
CA ALA A 152 -19.50 -28.69 -2.37
C ALA A 152 -19.31 -29.21 -0.94
N ASP A 153 -18.24 -29.94 -0.66
CA ASP A 153 -17.97 -30.49 0.67
C ASP A 153 -17.11 -29.57 1.56
N LEU A 154 -16.44 -28.58 0.96
CA LEU A 154 -15.35 -27.83 1.59
C LEU A 154 -15.70 -26.39 1.94
N PHE A 155 -16.45 -25.69 1.07
CA PHE A 155 -16.57 -24.23 1.11
C PHE A 155 -17.91 -23.73 1.65
N HIS A 156 -18.40 -24.35 2.72
CA HIS A 156 -19.55 -23.84 3.46
C HIS A 156 -19.16 -22.77 4.48
N ALA A 157 -19.97 -21.72 4.59
CA ALA A 157 -19.70 -20.56 5.44
C ALA A 157 -19.42 -20.91 6.92
N GLN A 158 -20.09 -21.94 7.46
CA GLN A 158 -19.90 -22.38 8.85
C GLN A 158 -18.50 -22.93 9.15
N TYR A 159 -17.79 -23.46 8.14
CA TYR A 159 -16.44 -24.00 8.28
C TYR A 159 -15.36 -22.95 8.00
N LEU A 160 -15.66 -21.99 7.12
CA LEU A 160 -14.78 -20.90 6.70
C LEU A 160 -14.78 -19.71 7.66
N THR A 161 -14.82 -19.95 8.97
CA THR A 161 -14.65 -18.85 9.94
C THR A 161 -13.19 -18.39 9.96
N LEU A 162 -12.96 -17.10 10.24
CA LEU A 162 -11.61 -16.52 10.28
C LEU A 162 -10.67 -17.27 11.25
N GLY A 163 -11.19 -17.71 12.39
CA GLY A 163 -10.43 -18.49 13.38
C GLY A 163 -10.03 -19.88 12.86
N ASN A 164 -10.97 -20.56 12.20
CA ASN A 164 -10.71 -21.89 11.62
C ASN A 164 -9.66 -21.79 10.51
N LEU A 165 -9.83 -20.87 9.57
CA LEU A 165 -8.91 -20.69 8.45
C LEU A 165 -7.49 -20.35 8.93
N ARG A 166 -7.36 -19.45 9.91
CA ARG A 166 -6.06 -19.13 10.53
C ARG A 166 -5.41 -20.35 11.17
N THR A 167 -6.20 -21.18 11.85
CA THR A 167 -5.71 -22.40 12.51
C THR A 167 -5.23 -23.43 11.49
N ILE A 168 -6.00 -23.63 10.41
CA ILE A 168 -5.63 -24.54 9.31
C ILE A 168 -4.33 -24.10 8.66
N LEU A 169 -4.19 -22.82 8.29
CA LEU A 169 -2.96 -22.33 7.66
C LEU A 169 -1.75 -22.36 8.60
N HIS A 170 -1.96 -22.14 9.90
CA HIS A 170 -0.89 -22.19 10.89
C HIS A 170 -0.37 -23.62 11.10
N ASN A 171 -1.26 -24.61 11.20
CA ASN A 171 -0.89 -26.00 11.45
C ASN A 171 -0.49 -26.75 10.17
N GLY A 172 -1.01 -26.32 9.03
CA GLY A 172 -0.75 -26.91 7.71
C GLY A 172 -2.01 -27.57 7.13
N ILE A 173 -2.24 -27.31 5.84
CA ILE A 173 -3.42 -27.84 5.12
C ILE A 173 -3.34 -29.36 4.97
N GLU A 174 -2.14 -29.92 4.80
CA GLU A 174 -1.94 -31.37 4.76
C GLU A 174 -2.44 -32.03 6.05
N GLN A 175 -2.14 -31.44 7.22
CA GLN A 175 -2.64 -31.94 8.50
C GLN A 175 -4.17 -31.84 8.58
N TYR A 176 -4.75 -30.78 8.04
CA TYR A 176 -6.20 -30.62 7.96
C TYR A 176 -6.85 -31.70 7.07
N LEU A 177 -6.27 -32.00 5.90
CA LEU A 177 -6.77 -33.05 5.02
C LEU A 177 -6.65 -34.44 5.66
N ASN A 178 -5.53 -34.74 6.33
CA ASN A 178 -5.36 -35.98 7.09
C ASN A 178 -6.37 -36.10 8.24
N TYR A 179 -6.66 -34.99 8.94
CA TYR A 179 -7.70 -34.95 9.96
C TYR A 179 -9.09 -35.22 9.36
N LEU A 180 -9.43 -34.62 8.23
CA LEU A 180 -10.69 -34.92 7.55
C LEU A 180 -10.77 -36.40 7.15
N ALA A 181 -9.71 -36.98 6.60
CA ALA A 181 -9.65 -38.40 6.25
C ALA A 181 -9.89 -39.33 7.46
N GLU A 182 -9.34 -39.00 8.64
CA GLU A 182 -9.48 -39.81 9.85
C GLU A 182 -10.90 -39.74 10.45
N TYR A 183 -11.55 -38.58 10.39
CA TYR A 183 -12.82 -38.31 11.08
C TYR A 183 -14.04 -38.16 10.17
N HIS A 184 -13.89 -38.28 8.84
CA HIS A 184 -15.04 -38.20 7.93
C HIS A 184 -16.02 -39.35 8.19
N ASN A 185 -17.30 -39.08 7.96
CA ASN A 185 -18.34 -40.10 8.03
C ASN A 185 -18.25 -40.99 6.78
N PRO A 186 -18.00 -42.31 6.89
CA PRO A 186 -17.91 -43.19 5.72
C PRO A 186 -19.22 -43.29 4.92
N ALA A 187 -20.35 -42.89 5.51
CA ALA A 187 -21.64 -42.84 4.82
C ALA A 187 -21.83 -41.59 3.94
N GLU A 188 -20.98 -40.56 4.12
CA GLU A 188 -20.98 -39.31 3.35
C GLU A 188 -19.54 -39.06 2.85
N PRO A 189 -19.09 -39.81 1.82
CA PRO A 189 -17.74 -39.68 1.30
C PRO A 189 -17.54 -38.31 0.66
N MET A 190 -16.47 -37.63 1.07
CA MET A 190 -16.06 -36.35 0.49
C MET A 190 -15.27 -36.61 -0.80
N ALA A 191 -15.67 -35.95 -1.89
CA ALA A 191 -15.10 -36.20 -3.21
C ALA A 191 -13.57 -36.05 -3.24
N LEU A 192 -13.05 -34.99 -2.59
CA LEU A 192 -11.60 -34.74 -2.51
C LEU A 192 -10.84 -35.87 -1.81
N LEU A 193 -11.40 -36.41 -0.72
CA LEU A 193 -10.73 -37.47 0.03
C LEU A 193 -10.71 -38.78 -0.75
N THR A 194 -11.81 -39.09 -1.45
CA THR A 194 -11.86 -40.25 -2.35
C THR A 194 -10.84 -40.13 -3.47
N ASP A 195 -10.75 -38.97 -4.13
CA ASP A 195 -9.78 -38.77 -5.22
C ASP A 195 -8.32 -38.75 -4.73
N LEU A 196 -8.06 -38.34 -3.49
CA LEU A 196 -6.74 -38.47 -2.86
C LEU A 196 -6.39 -39.94 -2.57
N GLU A 197 -7.35 -40.75 -2.10
CA GLU A 197 -7.14 -42.19 -1.84
C GLU A 197 -6.94 -42.99 -3.14
N GLU A 198 -7.68 -42.64 -4.20
CA GLU A 198 -7.59 -43.28 -5.52
C GLU A 198 -6.37 -42.80 -6.33
N GLY A 199 -5.76 -41.68 -5.94
CA GLY A 199 -4.62 -41.08 -6.65
C GLY A 199 -5.01 -40.29 -7.90
N ASN A 200 -6.26 -39.82 -7.97
CA ASN A 200 -6.77 -38.96 -9.04
C ASN A 200 -6.27 -37.51 -8.90
N ILE A 201 -5.90 -37.10 -7.68
CA ILE A 201 -5.24 -35.83 -7.37
C ILE A 201 -4.09 -36.05 -6.39
N GLU A 202 -2.99 -35.32 -6.56
CA GLU A 202 -1.86 -35.38 -5.63
C GLU A 202 -2.11 -34.51 -4.39
N MET A 203 -1.62 -34.93 -3.22
CA MET A 203 -1.73 -34.17 -1.97
C MET A 203 -1.14 -32.75 -2.10
N GLU A 204 -0.01 -32.60 -2.81
CA GLU A 204 0.63 -31.30 -3.04
C GLU A 204 -0.25 -30.36 -3.87
N GLU A 205 -0.97 -30.88 -4.87
CA GLU A 205 -1.91 -30.14 -5.70
C GLU A 205 -3.11 -29.66 -4.88
N ALA A 206 -3.71 -30.55 -4.07
CA ALA A 206 -4.82 -30.19 -3.19
C ALA A 206 -4.42 -29.13 -2.16
N VAL A 207 -3.24 -29.28 -1.55
CA VAL A 207 -2.69 -28.30 -0.60
C VAL A 207 -2.45 -26.96 -1.28
N THR A 208 -1.90 -26.95 -2.49
CA THR A 208 -1.62 -25.71 -3.23
C THR A 208 -2.89 -24.94 -3.57
N ASN A 209 -3.92 -25.63 -4.07
CA ASN A 209 -5.21 -25.02 -4.38
C ASN A 209 -5.90 -24.47 -3.12
N LEU A 210 -6.04 -25.29 -2.08
CA LEU A 210 -6.63 -24.85 -0.80
C LEU A 210 -5.89 -23.69 -0.16
N LYS A 211 -4.55 -23.66 -0.29
CA LYS A 211 -3.74 -22.56 0.25
C LYS A 211 -4.09 -21.23 -0.39
N VAL A 212 -4.13 -21.18 -1.73
CA VAL A 212 -4.48 -19.94 -2.43
C VAL A 212 -5.90 -19.49 -2.10
N ILE A 213 -6.84 -20.43 -1.99
CA ILE A 213 -8.24 -20.14 -1.64
C ILE A 213 -8.32 -19.57 -0.21
N PHE A 214 -7.79 -20.28 0.79
CA PHE A 214 -7.86 -19.87 2.19
C PHE A 214 -7.09 -18.58 2.46
N GLU A 215 -5.89 -18.41 1.91
CA GLU A 215 -5.14 -17.15 2.04
C GLU A 215 -5.92 -15.98 1.42
N SER A 216 -6.55 -16.17 0.25
CA SER A 216 -7.35 -15.11 -0.40
C SER A 216 -8.56 -14.69 0.42
N VAL A 217 -9.21 -15.65 1.10
CA VAL A 217 -10.35 -15.38 1.99
C VAL A 217 -9.90 -14.67 3.26
N ILE A 218 -8.78 -15.08 3.88
CA ILE A 218 -8.26 -14.42 5.08
C ILE A 218 -7.84 -12.98 4.76
N ASP A 219 -7.19 -12.75 3.62
CA ASP A 219 -6.76 -11.42 3.20
C ASP A 219 -7.94 -10.45 3.02
N LYS A 220 -9.13 -10.96 2.67
CA LYS A 220 -10.34 -10.20 2.32
C LYS A 220 -11.59 -10.74 3.02
N PHE A 221 -11.48 -10.98 4.33
CA PHE A 221 -12.53 -11.68 5.08
C PHE A 221 -13.85 -10.91 5.15
N ASP A 222 -13.79 -9.59 5.20
CA ASP A 222 -14.97 -8.72 5.14
C ASP A 222 -15.75 -8.89 3.82
N ARG A 223 -15.04 -9.05 2.69
CA ARG A 223 -15.65 -9.36 1.38
C ARG A 223 -16.33 -10.73 1.37
N PHE A 224 -15.72 -11.72 2.02
CA PHE A 224 -16.33 -13.04 2.20
C PHE A 224 -17.60 -12.98 3.06
N VAL A 225 -17.60 -12.18 4.13
CA VAL A 225 -18.81 -11.94 4.94
C VAL A 225 -19.91 -11.28 4.11
N GLU A 226 -19.58 -10.25 3.33
CA GLU A 226 -20.53 -9.61 2.41
C GLU A 226 -21.11 -10.62 1.42
N TYR A 227 -20.26 -11.42 0.78
CA TYR A 227 -20.66 -12.46 -0.18
C TYR A 227 -21.69 -13.43 0.42
N ASN A 228 -21.45 -13.94 1.62
CA ASN A 228 -22.39 -14.86 2.30
C ASN A 228 -23.71 -14.20 2.70
N SER A 229 -23.74 -12.87 2.82
CA SER A 229 -24.94 -12.13 3.24
C SER A 229 -25.78 -11.60 2.07
N THR A 230 -25.22 -11.54 0.86
CA THR A 230 -25.80 -10.81 -0.28
C THR A 230 -26.29 -11.71 -1.41
N THR A 231 -25.84 -12.97 -1.48
CA THR A 231 -26.22 -13.89 -2.56
C THR A 231 -26.51 -15.29 -2.04
N THR A 232 -27.50 -15.98 -2.62
CA THR A 232 -27.76 -17.40 -2.31
C THR A 232 -26.73 -18.33 -2.94
N GLN A 233 -25.88 -17.84 -3.86
CA GLN A 233 -24.82 -18.66 -4.44
C GLN A 233 -23.75 -19.03 -3.41
N SER A 234 -23.67 -18.33 -2.29
CA SER A 234 -22.78 -18.67 -1.18
C SER A 234 -23.16 -19.97 -0.47
N ASP A 235 -24.39 -20.44 -0.64
CA ASP A 235 -24.85 -21.71 -0.05
C ASP A 235 -24.20 -22.92 -0.76
N TYR A 236 -23.70 -22.72 -1.98
CA TYR A 236 -23.12 -23.73 -2.86
C TYR A 236 -21.60 -23.60 -2.87
N GLY A 237 -20.91 -24.52 -2.21
CA GLY A 237 -19.44 -24.48 -2.12
C GLY A 237 -18.74 -24.66 -3.46
N GLU A 238 -19.35 -25.38 -4.41
CA GLU A 238 -18.89 -25.54 -5.79
C GLU A 238 -18.97 -24.24 -6.61
N MET A 239 -19.72 -23.23 -6.13
CA MET A 239 -19.81 -21.90 -6.73
C MET A 239 -18.83 -20.90 -6.10
N PHE A 240 -17.98 -21.33 -5.17
CA PHE A 240 -17.08 -20.44 -4.42
C PHE A 240 -16.09 -19.67 -5.30
N TYR A 241 -15.81 -20.17 -6.51
CA TYR A 241 -14.98 -19.48 -7.49
C TYR A 241 -15.58 -18.11 -7.87
N CYS A 242 -16.89 -17.90 -7.76
CA CYS A 242 -17.53 -16.61 -8.02
C CYS A 242 -16.93 -15.51 -7.14
N LEU A 243 -16.80 -15.75 -5.84
CA LEU A 243 -16.15 -14.82 -4.91
C LEU A 243 -14.70 -14.56 -5.31
N LEU A 244 -13.94 -15.61 -5.60
CA LEU A 244 -12.52 -15.48 -5.98
C LEU A 244 -12.32 -14.69 -7.28
N ASP A 245 -13.28 -14.76 -8.21
CA ASP A 245 -13.26 -13.95 -9.43
C ASP A 245 -13.40 -12.44 -9.11
N PHE A 246 -14.23 -12.07 -8.14
CA PHE A 246 -14.29 -10.69 -7.63
C PHE A 246 -13.01 -10.29 -6.91
N LEU A 247 -12.48 -11.16 -6.03
CA LEU A 247 -11.25 -10.86 -5.28
C LEU A 247 -10.03 -10.66 -6.19
N ARG A 248 -9.90 -11.42 -7.28
CA ARG A 248 -8.78 -11.23 -8.23
C ARG A 248 -8.90 -9.92 -9.01
N ILE A 249 -10.12 -9.45 -9.28
CA ILE A 249 -10.38 -8.14 -9.90
C ILE A 249 -9.96 -7.02 -8.94
N GLU A 250 -10.36 -7.11 -7.67
CA GLU A 250 -9.93 -6.16 -6.64
C GLU A 250 -8.40 -6.17 -6.48
N ALA A 251 -7.79 -7.35 -6.41
CA ALA A 251 -6.33 -7.48 -6.32
C ALA A 251 -5.59 -6.87 -7.54
N ALA A 252 -6.17 -6.99 -8.74
CA ALA A 252 -5.61 -6.35 -9.94
C ALA A 252 -5.72 -4.82 -9.88
N TYR A 253 -6.83 -4.29 -9.36
CA TYR A 253 -7.02 -2.86 -9.11
C TYR A 253 -6.02 -2.34 -8.07
N GLU A 254 -5.88 -3.02 -6.92
CA GLU A 254 -4.92 -2.68 -5.86
C GLU A 254 -3.48 -2.69 -6.35
N ARG A 255 -3.12 -3.63 -7.23
CA ARG A 255 -1.80 -3.66 -7.85
C ARG A 255 -1.53 -2.43 -8.70
N ASP A 256 -2.54 -1.93 -9.40
CA ASP A 256 -2.44 -0.71 -10.18
C ASP A 256 -2.41 0.54 -9.30
N ASP A 257 -3.25 0.60 -8.27
CA ASP A 257 -3.22 1.66 -7.25
C ASP A 257 -1.86 1.75 -6.57
N TRP A 258 -1.28 0.60 -6.21
CA TRP A 258 0.05 0.53 -5.61
C TRP A 258 1.13 1.15 -6.49
N LYS A 259 1.00 1.14 -7.83
CA LYS A 259 1.95 1.81 -8.74
C LYS A 259 1.82 3.34 -8.69
N MET A 260 0.70 3.86 -8.21
CA MET A 260 0.36 5.28 -8.14
C MET A 260 0.79 5.95 -6.83
N VAL A 261 1.23 5.19 -5.82
CA VAL A 261 1.74 5.70 -4.54
C VAL A 261 2.65 6.94 -4.65
N PRO A 262 3.64 7.01 -5.56
CA PRO A 262 4.49 8.22 -5.69
C PRO A 262 3.70 9.48 -6.05
N LEU A 263 2.64 9.36 -6.84
CA LEU A 263 1.79 10.48 -7.25
C LEU A 263 0.87 10.93 -6.10
N LEU A 264 0.33 9.98 -5.33
CA LEU A 264 -0.46 10.26 -4.12
C LEU A 264 0.38 11.01 -3.06
N ILE A 265 1.65 10.61 -2.89
CA ILE A 265 2.58 11.30 -1.98
C ILE A 265 2.82 12.73 -2.45
N ALA A 266 2.96 12.96 -3.76
CA ALA A 266 3.17 14.29 -4.30
C ALA A 266 2.00 15.23 -4.04
N HIS A 267 0.78 14.76 -4.33
CA HIS A 267 -0.44 15.48 -4.00
C HIS A 267 -0.52 15.80 -2.51
N LYS A 268 -0.28 14.82 -1.63
CA LYS A 268 -0.30 15.01 -0.17
C LYS A 268 0.65 16.13 0.27
N VAL A 269 1.87 16.18 -0.27
CA VAL A 269 2.84 17.22 0.10
C VAL A 269 2.41 18.59 -0.41
N LEU A 270 1.87 18.69 -1.62
CA LEU A 270 1.36 19.96 -2.16
C LEU A 270 0.21 20.49 -1.30
N ALA A 271 -0.77 19.64 -0.99
CA ALA A 271 -1.91 20.00 -0.15
C ALA A 271 -1.46 20.45 1.25
N GLN A 272 -0.52 19.74 1.88
CA GLN A 272 -0.03 20.05 3.23
C GLN A 272 0.88 21.29 3.32
N GLN A 273 1.40 21.80 2.20
CA GLN A 273 2.24 23.01 2.18
C GLN A 273 1.50 24.21 1.60
N ASP A 274 0.17 24.21 1.70
CA ASP A 274 -0.70 25.33 1.33
C ASP A 274 -0.62 25.71 -0.16
N ARG A 275 -0.15 24.79 -1.00
CA ARG A 275 -0.10 24.92 -2.46
C ARG A 275 -1.37 24.37 -3.07
N ASN A 276 -2.51 24.96 -2.71
CA ASN A 276 -3.84 24.49 -3.09
C ASN A 276 -4.03 24.44 -4.61
N GLU A 277 -3.68 25.51 -5.32
CA GLU A 277 -3.80 25.56 -6.78
C GLU A 277 -2.90 24.51 -7.46
N SER A 278 -1.65 24.38 -7.03
CA SER A 278 -0.75 23.35 -7.55
C SER A 278 -1.27 21.94 -7.23
N ALA A 279 -1.87 21.71 -6.05
CA ALA A 279 -2.48 20.42 -5.71
C ALA A 279 -3.67 20.09 -6.63
N LEU A 280 -4.51 21.07 -6.97
CA LEU A 280 -5.62 20.91 -7.93
C LEU A 280 -5.13 20.61 -9.34
N ILE A 281 -4.08 21.30 -9.81
CA ILE A 281 -3.45 21.01 -11.11
C ILE A 281 -2.91 19.57 -11.12
N TRP A 282 -2.24 19.16 -10.05
CA TRP A 282 -1.72 17.80 -9.92
C TRP A 282 -2.83 16.74 -9.91
N GLU A 283 -3.93 17.00 -9.22
CA GLU A 283 -5.12 16.14 -9.19
C GLU A 283 -5.72 15.97 -10.59
N ALA A 284 -5.89 17.06 -11.34
CA ALA A 284 -6.40 16.98 -12.71
C ALA A 284 -5.50 16.13 -13.63
N VAL A 285 -4.17 16.25 -13.50
CA VAL A 285 -3.21 15.42 -14.24
C VAL A 285 -3.29 13.95 -13.79
N PHE A 286 -3.42 13.70 -12.48
CA PHE A 286 -3.55 12.37 -11.94
C PHE A 286 -4.85 11.67 -12.41
N GLU A 287 -5.98 12.37 -12.36
CA GLU A 287 -7.26 11.86 -12.83
C GLU A 287 -7.20 11.51 -14.33
N ALA A 288 -6.70 12.43 -15.16
CA ALA A 288 -6.59 12.21 -16.60
C ALA A 288 -5.69 11.00 -16.95
N THR A 289 -4.62 10.77 -16.17
CA THR A 289 -3.69 9.66 -16.42
C THR A 289 -4.18 8.31 -15.88
N SER A 290 -5.08 8.31 -14.90
CA SER A 290 -5.63 7.10 -14.27
C SER A 290 -6.99 6.68 -14.85
N GLU A 291 -7.69 7.55 -15.56
CA GLU A 291 -9.07 7.35 -16.03
C GLU A 291 -9.26 6.07 -16.86
N GLU A 292 -8.40 5.84 -17.86
CA GLU A 292 -8.51 4.67 -18.74
C GLU A 292 -8.34 3.35 -17.96
N MET A 293 -7.41 3.34 -17.01
CA MET A 293 -7.14 2.19 -16.15
C MET A 293 -8.32 1.91 -15.22
N ALA A 294 -8.89 2.95 -14.60
CA ALA A 294 -10.08 2.82 -13.77
C ALA A 294 -11.28 2.29 -14.56
N LYS A 295 -11.51 2.83 -15.78
CA LYS A 295 -12.56 2.35 -16.69
C LYS A 295 -12.40 0.87 -17.04
N LYS A 296 -11.16 0.39 -17.23
CA LYS A 296 -10.88 -1.02 -17.52
C LYS A 296 -11.30 -1.94 -16.36
N HIS A 297 -10.92 -1.59 -15.14
CA HIS A 297 -11.29 -2.36 -13.94
C HIS A 297 -12.80 -2.36 -13.72
N LEU A 298 -13.45 -1.20 -13.80
CA LEU A 298 -14.91 -1.08 -13.69
C LEU A 298 -15.66 -1.86 -14.77
N LYS A 299 -15.13 -1.92 -16.00
CA LYS A 299 -15.72 -2.73 -17.07
C LYS A 299 -15.65 -4.22 -16.73
N LYS A 300 -14.50 -4.70 -16.23
CA LYS A 300 -14.32 -6.10 -15.85
C LYS A 300 -15.22 -6.47 -14.68
N LEU A 301 -15.32 -5.62 -13.66
CA LEU A 301 -16.25 -5.77 -12.55
C LEU A 301 -17.71 -5.91 -13.05
N LYS A 302 -18.20 -4.97 -13.86
CA LYS A 302 -19.57 -5.02 -14.41
C LYS A 302 -19.85 -6.28 -15.23
N GLN A 303 -18.86 -6.77 -15.96
CA GLN A 303 -18.99 -8.03 -16.70
C GLN A 303 -19.20 -9.20 -15.73
N THR A 304 -18.37 -9.28 -14.69
CA THR A 304 -18.44 -10.34 -13.66
C THR A 304 -19.73 -10.24 -12.84
N GLU A 305 -20.17 -9.05 -12.44
CA GLU A 305 -21.46 -8.81 -11.79
C GLU A 305 -22.63 -9.33 -12.64
N SER A 306 -22.59 -9.06 -13.95
CA SER A 306 -23.63 -9.50 -14.88
C SER A 306 -23.58 -11.01 -15.16
N GLU A 307 -22.38 -11.60 -15.20
CA GLU A 307 -22.17 -13.03 -15.46
C GLU A 307 -22.71 -13.86 -14.30
N TYR A 308 -22.35 -13.53 -13.07
CA TYR A 308 -22.76 -14.27 -11.88
C TYR A 308 -24.06 -13.77 -11.25
N LYS A 309 -24.61 -12.61 -11.68
CA LYS A 309 -25.78 -11.98 -11.04
C LYS A 309 -25.55 -11.65 -9.56
N ILE A 310 -24.31 -11.32 -9.21
CA ILE A 310 -23.89 -10.94 -7.87
C ILE A 310 -23.48 -9.47 -7.90
N ASN A 311 -23.82 -8.74 -6.85
CA ASN A 311 -23.28 -7.41 -6.58
C ASN A 311 -22.62 -7.46 -5.21
N LEU A 312 -21.36 -7.03 -5.13
CA LEU A 312 -20.59 -6.89 -3.90
C LEU A 312 -20.27 -5.40 -3.69
N PRO A 313 -21.18 -4.65 -3.03
CA PRO A 313 -21.04 -3.21 -2.83
C PRO A 313 -19.67 -2.76 -2.36
N LEU A 314 -19.01 -3.48 -1.44
CA LEU A 314 -17.71 -3.06 -0.94
C LEU A 314 -16.60 -3.09 -2.00
N ILE A 315 -16.61 -4.09 -2.88
CA ILE A 315 -15.67 -4.15 -4.01
C ILE A 315 -16.05 -3.10 -5.05
N SER A 316 -17.35 -2.95 -5.32
CA SER A 316 -17.84 -1.98 -6.28
C SER A 316 -17.51 -0.55 -5.86
N ASP A 317 -17.66 -0.21 -4.58
CA ASP A 317 -17.30 1.09 -4.03
C ASP A 317 -15.80 1.36 -4.14
N HIS A 318 -14.97 0.38 -3.75
CA HIS A 318 -13.52 0.50 -3.82
C HIS A 318 -13.03 0.74 -5.27
N LEU A 319 -13.58 0.05 -6.26
CA LEU A 319 -13.22 0.30 -7.67
C LEU A 319 -13.81 1.61 -8.20
N ASN A 320 -14.97 2.05 -7.69
CA ASN A 320 -15.57 3.34 -8.03
C ASN A 320 -14.81 4.54 -7.46
N GLU A 321 -13.85 4.32 -6.56
CA GLU A 321 -12.91 5.35 -6.13
C GLU A 321 -11.98 5.82 -7.25
N ARG A 322 -11.83 5.02 -8.33
CA ARG A 322 -11.05 5.32 -9.54
C ARG A 322 -9.64 5.85 -9.26
N PHE A 323 -9.02 5.39 -8.17
CA PHE A 323 -7.72 5.85 -7.65
C PHE A 323 -7.67 7.31 -7.17
N VAL A 324 -8.69 8.13 -7.46
CA VAL A 324 -8.71 9.57 -7.17
C VAL A 324 -9.25 9.89 -5.80
N LYS A 325 -10.14 9.05 -5.26
CA LYS A 325 -10.78 9.29 -3.96
C LYS A 325 -9.80 9.45 -2.79
N PRO A 326 -8.65 8.73 -2.73
CA PRO A 326 -7.60 9.01 -1.76
C PRO A 326 -7.04 10.45 -1.79
N LEU A 327 -7.17 11.18 -2.90
CA LEU A 327 -6.79 12.59 -2.98
C LEU A 327 -7.68 13.48 -2.12
N ALA A 328 -8.98 13.15 -2.00
CA ALA A 328 -9.88 13.85 -1.09
C ALA A 328 -9.44 13.70 0.37
N VAL A 329 -9.02 12.49 0.77
CA VAL A 329 -8.47 12.26 2.12
C VAL A 329 -7.21 13.10 2.36
N ASN A 330 -6.34 13.24 1.35
CA ASN A 330 -5.18 14.13 1.46
C ASN A 330 -5.58 15.59 1.68
N ARG A 331 -6.64 16.08 1.02
CA ARG A 331 -7.16 17.45 1.24
C ARG A 331 -7.72 17.60 2.66
N MET A 332 -8.51 16.64 3.12
CA MET A 332 -9.03 16.64 4.49
C MET A 332 -7.89 16.73 5.52
N LEU A 333 -6.90 15.85 5.40
CA LEU A 333 -5.74 15.83 6.30
C LEU A 333 -4.92 17.13 6.26
N ALA A 334 -4.88 17.81 5.12
CA ALA A 334 -4.19 19.10 5.00
C ALA A 334 -4.94 20.24 5.71
N LEU A 335 -6.26 20.13 5.89
CA LEU A 335 -7.08 21.12 6.59
C LEU A 335 -7.01 20.97 8.11
N VAL A 336 -6.76 19.76 8.63
CA VAL A 336 -6.72 19.46 10.07
C VAL A 336 -5.81 20.40 10.87
N PRO A 337 -4.52 20.63 10.49
CA PRO A 337 -3.65 21.52 11.27
C PRO A 337 -4.18 22.95 11.38
N ARG A 338 -4.80 23.46 10.32
CA ARG A 338 -5.36 24.83 10.28
C ARG A 338 -6.61 24.92 11.14
N ALA A 339 -7.53 23.96 10.99
CA ALA A 339 -8.76 23.90 11.79
C ALA A 339 -8.46 23.78 13.31
N MET A 340 -7.46 22.96 13.67
CA MET A 340 -7.04 22.82 15.08
C MET A 340 -6.38 24.10 15.63
N ASN A 341 -5.58 24.80 14.83
CA ASN A 341 -4.99 26.07 15.25
C ASN A 341 -6.06 27.15 15.45
N ASP A 342 -7.01 27.28 14.51
CA ASP A 342 -8.13 28.21 14.65
C ASP A 342 -8.92 27.94 15.94
N ALA A 343 -9.22 26.67 16.24
CA ALA A 343 -9.92 26.29 17.46
C ALA A 343 -9.12 26.63 18.73
N ARG A 344 -7.79 26.45 18.71
CA ARG A 344 -6.90 26.80 19.83
C ARG A 344 -6.80 28.30 20.07
N ASP A 345 -6.85 29.08 18.99
CA ASP A 345 -6.85 30.55 19.05
C ASP A 345 -8.23 31.12 19.46
N GLY A 346 -9.21 30.25 19.73
CA GLY A 346 -10.56 30.62 20.13
C GLY A 346 -11.43 31.14 18.98
N ASN A 347 -11.04 30.86 17.73
CA ASN A 347 -11.84 31.21 16.57
C ASN A 347 -12.96 30.18 16.35
N GLU A 348 -14.17 30.52 16.79
CA GLU A 348 -15.37 29.68 16.62
C GLU A 348 -15.81 29.57 15.14
N GLU A 349 -15.44 30.53 14.28
CA GLU A 349 -15.77 30.56 12.85
C GLU A 349 -14.54 30.20 12.00
N SER A 350 -14.08 28.96 12.11
CA SER A 350 -12.96 28.45 11.30
C SER A 350 -13.41 28.10 9.87
N ALA A 351 -12.96 28.89 8.88
CA ALA A 351 -13.16 28.57 7.46
C ALA A 351 -12.51 27.23 7.07
N ALA A 352 -11.37 26.88 7.65
CA ALA A 352 -10.69 25.61 7.41
C ALA A 352 -11.53 24.42 7.90
N PHE A 353 -12.17 24.55 9.07
CA PHE A 353 -13.08 23.54 9.59
C PHE A 353 -14.35 23.40 8.74
N SER A 354 -14.94 24.51 8.28
CA SER A 354 -16.09 24.47 7.36
C SER A 354 -15.76 23.74 6.06
N ILE A 355 -14.61 24.04 5.43
CA ILE A 355 -14.18 23.33 4.21
C ILE A 355 -13.93 21.85 4.50
N LEU A 356 -13.33 21.51 5.65
CA LEU A 356 -13.10 20.13 6.05
C LEU A 356 -14.43 19.37 6.16
N GLN A 357 -15.44 19.98 6.78
CA GLN A 357 -16.77 19.40 6.89
C GLN A 357 -17.39 19.15 5.50
N GLU A 358 -17.34 20.14 4.60
CA GLU A 358 -17.84 19.99 3.23
C GLU A 358 -17.12 18.90 2.42
N GLU A 359 -15.80 18.76 2.59
CA GLU A 359 -15.04 17.67 1.96
C GLU A 359 -15.45 16.31 2.51
N ILE A 360 -15.65 16.18 3.83
CA ILE A 360 -16.12 14.94 4.47
C ILE A 360 -17.53 14.58 3.96
N GLU A 361 -18.45 15.55 3.92
CA GLU A 361 -19.81 15.33 3.40
C GLU A 361 -19.79 14.86 1.94
N ARG A 362 -18.98 15.49 1.08
CA ARG A 362 -18.78 15.06 -0.32
C ARG A 362 -18.19 13.67 -0.43
N TYR A 363 -17.24 13.32 0.43
CA TYR A 363 -16.63 11.99 0.46
C TYR A 363 -17.64 10.92 0.86
N LEU A 364 -18.44 11.17 1.90
CA LEU A 364 -19.45 10.26 2.40
C LEU A 364 -20.59 10.03 1.40
N ALA A 365 -20.91 11.03 0.55
CA ALA A 365 -21.97 10.90 -0.46
C ALA A 365 -21.74 9.76 -1.47
N SER A 366 -20.52 9.23 -1.58
CA SER A 366 -20.15 8.16 -2.52
C SER A 366 -19.36 7.01 -1.87
N THR A 367 -19.38 6.89 -0.53
CA THR A 367 -18.65 5.86 0.21
C THR A 367 -19.58 5.07 1.12
N ILE A 368 -19.75 3.79 0.85
CA ILE A 368 -20.40 2.83 1.74
C ILE A 368 -19.27 2.13 2.51
N GLY A 369 -19.21 2.36 3.82
CA GLY A 369 -18.22 1.70 4.69
C GLY A 369 -18.49 0.19 4.82
N SER A 370 -17.50 -0.57 5.31
CA SER A 370 -17.63 -2.03 5.50
C SER A 370 -18.63 -2.44 6.58
N GLY A 371 -19.05 -1.51 7.46
CA GLY A 371 -19.93 -1.78 8.60
C GLY A 371 -19.31 -2.67 9.69
N ILE A 372 -18.14 -3.26 9.44
CA ILE A 372 -17.41 -4.18 10.33
C ILE A 372 -16.26 -3.45 11.01
N ASP A 373 -15.45 -2.72 10.23
CA ASP A 373 -14.25 -2.04 10.68
C ASP A 373 -14.35 -0.53 10.46
N VAL A 374 -13.63 0.24 11.28
CA VAL A 374 -13.46 1.68 11.06
C VAL A 374 -12.62 1.90 9.80
N PRO A 375 -13.13 2.60 8.76
CA PRO A 375 -12.38 2.96 7.57
C PRO A 375 -11.05 3.66 7.84
N ASP A 376 -10.04 3.33 7.03
CA ASP A 376 -8.68 3.86 7.18
C ASP A 376 -8.61 5.39 7.12
N TRP A 377 -9.46 6.05 6.32
CA TRP A 377 -9.46 7.51 6.23
C TRP A 377 -9.83 8.19 7.57
N MET A 378 -10.72 7.58 8.37
CA MET A 378 -11.08 8.09 9.69
C MET A 378 -9.93 7.88 10.68
N ARG A 379 -9.31 6.69 10.66
CA ARG A 379 -8.11 6.43 11.48
C ARG A 379 -6.98 7.40 11.14
N ASN A 380 -6.77 7.70 9.86
CA ASN A 380 -5.77 8.69 9.44
C ASN A 380 -6.07 10.09 9.96
N LEU A 381 -7.35 10.49 10.05
CA LEU A 381 -7.75 11.78 10.63
C LEU A 381 -7.53 11.78 12.15
N GLU A 382 -7.94 10.72 12.84
CA GLU A 382 -7.71 10.52 14.27
C GLU A 382 -6.20 10.57 14.60
N ASP A 383 -5.38 9.79 13.91
CA ASP A 383 -3.93 9.79 14.05
C ASP A 383 -3.31 11.18 13.83
N GLU A 384 -3.83 11.96 12.88
CA GLU A 384 -3.32 13.30 12.59
C GLU A 384 -3.71 14.30 13.69
N ILE A 385 -4.93 14.20 14.23
CA ILE A 385 -5.39 14.99 15.38
C ILE A 385 -4.56 14.65 16.61
N ASP A 386 -4.45 13.36 16.94
CA ASP A 386 -3.67 12.86 18.07
C ASP A 386 -2.22 13.31 17.97
N ARG A 387 -1.59 13.22 16.80
CA ARG A 387 -0.22 13.70 16.59
C ARG A 387 -0.07 15.20 16.86
N LEU A 388 -1.07 16.00 16.52
CA LEU A 388 -1.05 17.45 16.73
C LEU A 388 -1.37 17.82 18.18
N ASP A 389 -2.12 17.01 18.91
CA ASP A 389 -2.39 17.17 20.33
C ASP A 389 -1.26 16.62 21.21
N GLU A 390 -0.63 15.50 20.85
CA GLU A 390 0.56 14.95 21.50
C GLU A 390 1.75 15.90 21.35
N LYS A 391 1.92 16.58 20.21
CA LYS A 391 2.92 17.65 20.09
C LYS A 391 2.70 18.80 21.07
N VAL A 392 1.46 19.01 21.53
CA VAL A 392 1.12 20.01 22.54
C VAL A 392 1.25 19.45 23.96
N THR A 393 1.00 18.16 24.15
CA THR A 393 0.99 17.51 25.47
C THR A 393 2.36 16.95 25.89
N ASN A 394 3.16 16.53 24.92
CA ASN A 394 4.46 15.89 25.07
C ASN A 394 5.53 16.65 24.26
N GLU A 395 6.05 17.75 24.80
CA GLU A 395 7.38 18.26 24.40
C GLU A 395 8.53 17.25 24.66
N GLN A 396 8.23 16.03 25.15
CA GLN A 396 9.23 15.15 25.77
C GLN A 396 9.49 13.80 25.09
N TYR A 397 8.80 13.38 24.01
CA TYR A 397 8.94 11.99 23.51
C TYR A 397 9.22 11.79 22.01
N ASP A 398 9.73 12.79 21.29
CA ASP A 398 10.23 12.59 19.92
C ASP A 398 11.68 13.07 19.76
N ILE A 399 12.57 12.58 20.63
CA ILE A 399 14.01 12.95 20.66
C ILE A 399 14.70 12.58 19.33
N GLU A 400 14.16 11.62 18.57
CA GLU A 400 14.83 10.98 17.44
C GLU A 400 14.83 11.82 16.14
N THR A 401 14.02 12.88 16.06
CA THR A 401 13.98 13.83 14.91
C THR A 401 14.05 15.31 15.31
N GLN A 402 14.35 15.62 16.58
CA GLN A 402 14.45 17.00 17.07
C GLN A 402 15.62 17.81 16.49
N ILE A 403 16.60 17.17 15.83
CA ILE A 403 17.60 17.90 15.05
C ILE A 403 16.94 18.40 13.76
N LYS A 404 16.23 19.52 13.86
CA LYS A 404 15.79 20.31 12.70
C LYS A 404 16.96 21.12 12.21
N LEU A 405 17.61 20.65 11.16
CA LEU A 405 18.62 21.46 10.48
C LEU A 405 17.94 22.64 9.78
N SER A 406 18.57 23.82 9.85
CA SER A 406 18.09 24.99 9.12
C SER A 406 18.04 24.67 7.63
N PRO A 407 16.87 24.83 6.97
CA PRO A 407 16.76 24.57 5.55
C PRO A 407 17.70 25.48 4.75
N VAL A 408 18.33 24.93 3.72
CA VAL A 408 19.10 25.67 2.73
C VAL A 408 18.22 25.82 1.49
N PRO A 409 17.76 27.04 1.16
CA PRO A 409 16.98 27.27 -0.05
C PRO A 409 17.77 26.89 -1.31
N MET A 410 17.11 26.26 -2.27
CA MET A 410 17.68 25.88 -3.56
C MET A 410 17.13 26.76 -4.68
N SER A 411 18.02 27.29 -5.51
CA SER A 411 17.60 27.94 -6.76
C SER A 411 17.02 26.93 -7.75
N LEU A 412 16.17 27.42 -8.65
CA LEU A 412 15.58 26.60 -9.72
C LEU A 412 16.66 25.93 -10.59
N ASP A 413 17.74 26.63 -10.89
CA ASP A 413 18.87 26.13 -11.69
C ASP A 413 19.63 25.00 -10.98
N GLU A 414 19.82 25.10 -9.66
CA GLU A 414 20.43 24.04 -8.86
C GLU A 414 19.59 22.77 -8.88
N ILE A 415 18.26 22.88 -8.72
CA ILE A 415 17.35 21.73 -8.77
C ILE A 415 17.38 21.10 -10.16
N LYS A 416 17.26 21.90 -11.23
CA LYS A 416 17.35 21.42 -12.63
C LYS A 416 18.69 20.71 -12.89
N LYS A 417 19.80 21.26 -12.40
CA LYS A 417 21.13 20.64 -12.50
C LYS A 417 21.20 19.31 -11.75
N GLN A 418 20.65 19.24 -10.54
CA GLN A 418 20.61 18.01 -9.76
C GLN A 418 19.79 16.90 -10.45
N LEU A 419 18.60 17.25 -10.97
CA LEU A 419 17.75 16.33 -11.74
C LEU A 419 18.42 15.86 -13.05
N LYS A 420 19.21 16.72 -13.70
CA LYS A 420 19.99 16.33 -14.90
C LYS A 420 21.09 15.32 -14.57
N LEU A 421 21.72 15.44 -13.40
CA LEU A 421 22.82 14.58 -12.95
C LEU A 421 22.35 13.45 -12.03
N TRP A 422 21.04 13.20 -11.95
CA TRP A 422 20.38 12.35 -10.95
C TRP A 422 21.04 10.99 -10.72
N ASN A 423 21.32 10.28 -11.82
CA ASN A 423 21.88 8.93 -11.77
C ASN A 423 23.41 8.87 -11.76
N GLN A 424 24.11 10.00 -11.93
CA GLN A 424 25.57 10.01 -11.90
C GLN A 424 26.08 9.69 -10.49
N PRO A 425 27.16 8.89 -10.34
CA PRO A 425 27.79 8.63 -9.05
C PRO A 425 28.22 9.94 -8.36
N LEU A 426 28.16 9.96 -7.03
CA LEU A 426 28.62 11.11 -6.23
C LEU A 426 30.16 11.21 -6.20
N SER A 427 30.86 10.10 -6.44
CA SER A 427 32.32 10.07 -6.51
C SER A 427 32.84 10.48 -7.89
N ARG A 428 33.89 11.31 -7.92
CA ARG A 428 34.68 11.52 -9.14
C ARG A 428 35.29 10.17 -9.57
N PRO A 429 35.28 9.80 -10.86
CA PRO A 429 35.93 8.57 -11.30
C PRO A 429 37.40 8.62 -10.87
N LYS A 430 37.85 7.64 -10.09
CA LYS A 430 39.27 7.48 -9.78
C LYS A 430 39.99 7.42 -11.13
N LYS A 431 40.83 8.42 -11.44
CA LYS A 431 41.76 8.34 -12.57
C LYS A 431 42.50 7.01 -12.43
N LYS A 432 42.31 6.08 -13.37
CA LYS A 432 43.14 4.88 -13.45
C LYS A 432 44.59 5.40 -13.51
N LYS A 433 45.37 5.18 -12.45
CA LYS A 433 46.82 5.33 -12.53
C LYS A 433 47.25 4.32 -13.59
N LYS A 434 47.78 4.83 -14.71
CA LYS A 434 48.46 4.02 -15.73
C LYS A 434 49.70 3.38 -15.12
#